data_AF-A0A923LVE6-F1
#
_entry.id   AF-A0A923LVE6-F1
#
_cell.length_a   1.000
_cell.length_b   1.000
_cell.length_c   1.000
_cell.angle_alpha   90.00
_cell.angle_beta   90.00
_cell.angle_gamma   90.00
#
_symmetry.space_group_name_H-M   'P 1'
#
loop_
_entity.id
_entity.type
_entity.pdbx_description
1 polymer ?
#
loop_
_entity_poly.entity_id
_entity_poly.type
_entity_poly.pdbx_seq_one_letter_code
_entity_poly.pdbx_strand_id
1 'polypeptide(L)'
;MYSHFIGQRITQLRLEKDISEYQLSLELGLSKSYIQGITSGKSQPSVKQLLNICDYFGITPAQFFDTDPAATLLFHETVNTLKGLNDSDIKLILNFAQRIQELTSEKLPSPPSVPASNCPIIPQK
;
A
#
# COMPACT_ATOMS: atom_id res chain seq x y z
N MET A 1 -8.44 1.71 10.39
CA MET A 1 -8.58 1.54 8.93
C MET A 1 -7.23 1.23 8.28
N TYR A 2 -6.19 2.07 8.43
CA TYR A 2 -4.82 1.74 7.94
C TYR A 2 -4.06 0.72 8.79
N SER A 3 -4.39 0.60 10.07
CA SER A 3 -3.77 -0.36 10.98
C SER A 3 -3.95 -1.81 10.55
N HIS A 4 -5.11 -2.12 9.99
CA HIS A 4 -5.43 -3.43 9.45
C HIS A 4 -4.64 -3.71 8.16
N PHE A 5 -4.55 -2.72 7.28
CA PHE A 5 -3.79 -2.83 6.04
C PHE A 5 -2.30 -3.15 6.29
N ILE A 6 -1.66 -2.37 7.17
CA ILE A 6 -0.23 -2.58 7.51
C ILE A 6 -0.01 -3.99 8.08
N GLY A 7 -0.88 -4.43 8.99
CA GLY A 7 -0.82 -5.78 9.55
C GLY A 7 -1.00 -6.89 8.50
N GLN A 8 -1.96 -6.71 7.59
CA GLN A 8 -2.20 -7.65 6.49
C GLN A 8 -1.03 -7.71 5.52
N ARG A 9 -0.47 -6.56 5.14
CA ARG A 9 0.67 -6.48 4.22
C ARG A 9 1.91 -7.14 4.81
N ILE A 10 2.21 -6.89 6.08
CA ILE A 10 3.30 -7.57 6.80
C ILE A 10 3.05 -9.08 6.85
N THR A 11 1.79 -9.49 7.06
CA THR A 11 1.42 -10.92 7.08
C THR A 11 1.61 -11.57 5.71
N GLN A 12 1.26 -10.88 4.63
CA GLN A 12 1.50 -11.36 3.27
C GLN A 12 3.01 -11.54 3.01
N LEU A 13 3.80 -10.48 3.22
CA LEU A 13 5.24 -10.48 2.92
C LEU A 13 6.01 -11.53 3.73
N ARG A 14 5.64 -11.74 5.01
CA ARG A 14 6.28 -12.78 5.82
C ARG A 14 5.94 -14.19 5.36
N LEU A 15 4.73 -14.42 4.83
CA LEU A 15 4.31 -15.72 4.32
C LEU A 15 4.96 -16.02 2.98
N GLU A 16 5.13 -15.02 2.11
CA GLU A 16 5.90 -15.15 0.86
C GLU A 16 7.37 -15.54 1.12
N LYS A 17 7.92 -15.13 2.27
CA LYS A 17 9.28 -15.47 2.71
C LYS A 17 9.35 -16.68 3.66
N ASP A 18 8.22 -17.32 3.95
CA ASP A 18 8.05 -18.47 4.86
C ASP A 18 8.62 -18.26 6.29
N ILE A 19 8.36 -17.09 6.88
CA ILE A 19 8.79 -16.77 8.25
C ILE A 19 7.63 -16.47 9.19
N SER A 20 7.83 -16.83 10.47
CA SER A 20 6.86 -16.54 11.54
C SER A 20 6.91 -15.07 11.99
N GLU A 21 5.84 -14.59 12.64
CA GLU A 21 5.82 -13.24 13.26
C GLU A 21 6.92 -13.07 14.32
N TYR A 22 7.20 -14.15 15.05
CA TYR A 22 8.27 -14.21 16.04
C TYR A 22 9.64 -14.05 15.38
N GLN A 23 9.90 -14.81 14.32
CA GLN A 23 11.16 -14.76 13.58
C GLN A 23 11.39 -13.38 12.96
N LEU A 24 10.37 -12.80 12.33
CA LEU A 24 10.45 -11.44 11.79
C LEU A 24 10.77 -10.41 12.88
N SER A 25 10.14 -10.53 14.05
CA SER A 25 10.45 -9.63 15.18
C SER A 25 11.91 -9.76 15.62
N LEU A 26 12.42 -10.98 15.70
CA LEU A 26 13.79 -11.25 16.13
C LEU A 26 14.83 -10.75 15.12
N GLU A 27 14.60 -10.98 13.83
CA GLU A 27 15.50 -10.54 12.76
C GLU A 27 15.54 -9.01 12.60
N LEU A 28 14.46 -8.31 12.97
CA LEU A 28 14.42 -6.84 13.05
C LEU A 28 15.05 -6.29 14.34
N GLY A 29 15.49 -7.15 15.27
CA GLY A 29 16.02 -6.73 16.57
C GLY A 29 14.97 -6.17 17.52
N LEU A 30 13.71 -6.59 17.38
CA LEU A 30 12.56 -6.09 18.13
C LEU A 30 12.09 -7.12 19.18
N SER A 31 11.20 -6.68 20.07
CA SER A 31 10.62 -7.57 21.08
C SER A 31 9.78 -8.68 20.42
N LYS A 32 9.74 -9.86 21.06
CA LYS A 32 9.13 -11.09 20.53
C LYS A 32 7.69 -10.93 20.04
N SER A 33 6.94 -10.00 20.63
CA SER A 33 5.53 -9.74 20.36
C SER A 33 5.29 -8.53 19.47
N TYR A 34 6.34 -7.86 18.98
CA TYR A 34 6.20 -6.61 18.24
C TYR A 34 5.40 -6.79 16.95
N ILE A 35 5.82 -7.71 16.07
CA ILE A 35 5.11 -7.96 14.81
C ILE A 35 3.70 -8.47 15.09
N GLN A 36 3.54 -9.38 16.06
CA GLN A 36 2.22 -9.86 16.46
C GLN A 36 1.29 -8.72 16.91
N GLY A 37 1.83 -7.73 17.63
CA GLY A 37 1.10 -6.53 18.03
C GLY A 37 0.63 -5.70 16.82
N ILE A 38 1.38 -5.69 15.73
CA ILE A 38 1.01 -4.98 14.50
C ILE A 38 0.00 -5.79 13.67
N THR A 39 0.26 -7.08 13.45
CA THR A 39 -0.61 -7.96 12.64
C THR A 39 -1.99 -8.15 13.29
N SER A 40 -2.06 -8.17 14.63
CA SER A 40 -3.32 -8.20 15.38
C SER A 40 -4.03 -6.84 15.49
N GLY A 41 -3.42 -5.76 14.98
CA GLY A 41 -3.98 -4.41 15.05
C GLY A 41 -3.94 -3.74 16.42
N LYS A 42 -3.27 -4.35 17.41
CA LYS A 42 -3.11 -3.80 18.77
C LYS A 42 -2.16 -2.60 18.83
N SER A 43 -1.25 -2.49 17.87
CA SER A 43 -0.25 -1.43 17.79
C SER A 43 0.05 -1.04 16.35
N GLN A 44 0.73 0.08 16.16
CA GLN A 44 1.18 0.56 14.86
C GLN A 44 2.70 0.75 14.88
N PRO A 45 3.40 0.40 13.79
CA PRO A 45 4.80 0.75 13.68
C PRO A 45 4.95 2.27 13.61
N SER A 46 6.01 2.81 14.22
CA SER A 46 6.45 4.16 13.87
C SER A 46 6.89 4.19 12.40
N VAL A 47 6.94 5.37 11.79
CA VAL A 47 7.45 5.52 10.41
C VAL A 47 8.84 4.92 10.27
N LYS A 48 9.74 5.16 11.24
CA LYS A 48 11.08 4.55 11.25
C LYS A 48 11.03 3.02 11.21
N GLN A 49 10.17 2.41 12.02
CA GLN A 49 10.04 0.96 12.05
C GLN A 49 9.37 0.41 10.79
N LEU A 50 8.44 1.15 10.20
CA LEU A 50 7.86 0.79 8.91
C LEU A 50 8.92 0.79 7.81
N LEU A 51 9.80 1.79 7.77
CA LEU A 51 10.92 1.84 6.82
C LEU A 51 11.89 0.68 7.05
N ASN A 52 12.25 0.37 8.30
CA ASN A 52 13.07 -0.81 8.60
C ASN A 52 12.43 -2.12 8.11
N ILE A 53 11.11 -2.25 8.24
CA ILE A 53 10.37 -3.42 7.72
C ILE A 53 10.47 -3.45 6.18
N CYS A 54 10.31 -2.30 5.50
CA CYS A 54 10.47 -2.22 4.04
C CYS A 54 11.87 -2.64 3.61
N ASP A 55 12.91 -2.14 4.29
CA ASP A 55 14.31 -2.48 4.04
C ASP A 55 14.57 -3.98 4.22
N TYR A 56 14.00 -4.60 5.26
CA TYR A 56 14.11 -6.04 5.51
C TYR A 56 13.55 -6.89 4.36
N PHE A 57 12.45 -6.44 3.75
CA PHE A 57 11.84 -7.11 2.59
C PHE A 57 12.43 -6.67 1.24
N GLY A 58 13.34 -5.69 1.23
CA GLY A 58 13.94 -5.16 -0.01
C GLY A 58 12.94 -4.42 -0.89
N ILE A 59 11.90 -3.84 -0.31
CA ILE A 59 10.85 -3.10 -1.02
C ILE A 59 10.86 -1.63 -0.64
N THR A 60 10.40 -0.77 -1.56
CA THR A 60 10.17 0.64 -1.25
C THR A 60 8.86 0.82 -0.46
N PRO A 61 8.71 1.91 0.30
CA PRO A 61 7.43 2.23 0.95
C PRO A 61 6.27 2.35 -0.04
N ALA A 62 6.53 2.84 -1.25
CA ALA A 62 5.52 2.89 -2.31
C ALA A 62 5.02 1.47 -2.66
N GLN A 63 5.92 0.51 -2.86
CA GLN A 63 5.57 -0.90 -3.10
C GLN A 63 4.94 -1.59 -1.88
N PHE A 64 5.25 -1.16 -0.67
CA PHE A 64 4.59 -1.65 0.53
C PHE A 64 3.11 -1.28 0.50
N PHE A 65 2.77 -0.03 0.18
CA PHE A 65 1.40 0.47 0.10
C PHE A 65 0.70 0.18 -1.23
N ASP A 66 1.41 -0.34 -2.22
CA ASP A 66 0.82 -0.76 -3.48
C ASP A 66 0.01 -2.05 -3.25
N THR A 67 -1.31 -1.93 -3.37
CA THR A 67 -2.27 -3.01 -3.11
C THR A 67 -2.68 -3.76 -4.37
N ASP A 68 -2.14 -3.40 -5.53
CA ASP A 68 -2.55 -3.98 -6.79
C ASP A 68 -1.55 -5.04 -7.30
N PRO A 69 -1.71 -6.32 -6.94
CA PRO A 69 -0.93 -7.40 -7.54
C PRO A 69 -1.23 -7.60 -9.02
N ALA A 70 -2.28 -6.96 -9.57
CA ALA A 70 -2.60 -6.96 -10.99
C ALA A 70 -1.92 -5.81 -11.76
N ALA A 71 -1.09 -5.00 -11.09
CA ALA A 71 -0.13 -4.11 -11.77
C ALA A 71 0.84 -4.96 -12.59
N THR A 72 0.38 -5.28 -13.80
CA THR A 72 1.11 -6.05 -14.80
C THR A 72 2.42 -5.30 -15.07
N LEU A 73 3.51 -5.99 -15.42
CA LEU A 73 4.76 -5.34 -15.86
C LEU A 73 4.49 -4.20 -16.87
N LEU A 74 3.50 -4.40 -17.73
CA LEU A 74 2.97 -3.42 -18.68
C LEU A 74 2.47 -2.13 -18.02
N PHE A 75 1.76 -2.20 -16.89
CA PHE A 75 1.29 -1.03 -16.16
C PHE A 75 2.47 -0.20 -15.63
N HIS A 76 3.46 -0.87 -15.04
CA HIS A 76 4.67 -0.19 -14.55
C HIS A 76 5.48 0.44 -15.68
N GLU A 77 5.65 -0.27 -16.79
CA GLU A 77 6.31 0.24 -18.00
C GLU A 77 5.55 1.44 -18.59
N THR A 78 4.21 1.35 -18.62
CA THR A 78 3.35 2.45 -19.07
C THR A 78 3.53 3.68 -18.20
N VAL A 79 3.43 3.55 -16.87
CA VAL A 79 3.62 4.68 -15.94
C VAL A 79 5.01 5.30 -16.10
N ASN A 80 6.05 4.49 -16.27
CA ASN A 80 7.40 5.02 -16.49
C ASN A 80 7.54 5.76 -17.83
N THR A 81 6.89 5.28 -18.88
CA THR A 81 6.85 5.96 -20.18
C THR A 81 6.13 7.30 -20.07
N LEU A 82 5.00 7.35 -19.35
CA LEU A 82 4.23 8.58 -19.16
C LEU A 82 5.00 9.69 -18.41
N LYS A 83 5.93 9.34 -17.51
CA LYS A 83 6.77 10.32 -16.79
C LYS A 83 7.64 11.17 -17.72
N GLY A 84 7.93 10.70 -18.94
CA GLY A 84 8.74 11.43 -19.91
C GLY A 84 7.96 12.37 -20.82
N LEU A 85 6.63 12.40 -20.73
CA LEU A 85 5.75 13.17 -21.60
C LEU A 85 5.41 14.54 -21.00
N ASN A 86 5.00 15.47 -21.86
CA ASN A 86 4.46 16.76 -21.41
C ASN A 86 2.96 16.64 -21.04
N ASP A 87 2.45 17.63 -20.32
CA ASP A 87 1.07 17.66 -19.84
C ASP A 87 0.02 17.54 -20.96
N SER A 88 0.30 18.04 -22.16
CA SER A 88 -0.62 17.98 -23.29
C SER A 88 -0.76 16.54 -23.82
N ASP A 89 0.36 15.83 -23.94
CA ASP A 89 0.39 14.44 -24.36
C ASP A 89 -0.20 13.51 -23.30
N ILE A 90 0.09 13.77 -22.01
CA ILE A 90 -0.52 13.06 -20.88
C ILE A 90 -2.05 13.24 -20.89
N LYS A 91 -2.55 14.45 -21.14
CA LYS A 91 -4.00 14.72 -21.26
C LYS A 91 -4.63 13.96 -22.42
N LEU A 92 -3.96 13.89 -23.56
CA LEU A 92 -4.46 13.13 -24.71
C LEU A 92 -4.59 11.65 -24.36
N ILE A 93 -3.55 11.06 -23.76
CA ILE A 93 -3.58 9.64 -23.34
C ILE A 93 -4.67 9.40 -22.29
N LEU A 94 -4.83 10.31 -21.32
CA LEU A 94 -5.88 10.23 -20.31
C LEU A 94 -7.27 10.23 -20.95
N ASN A 95 -7.54 11.13 -21.91
CA ASN A 95 -8.81 11.18 -22.62
C ASN A 95 -9.09 9.86 -23.37
N PHE A 96 -8.06 9.27 -24.00
CA PHE A 96 -8.19 7.95 -24.64
C PHE A 96 -8.52 6.85 -23.64
N ALA A 97 -7.82 6.78 -22.51
CA ALA A 97 -8.07 5.79 -21.46
C ALA A 97 -9.49 5.92 -20.89
N GLN A 98 -9.94 7.15 -20.62
CA GLN A 98 -11.30 7.44 -20.15
C GLN A 98 -12.35 6.99 -21.18
N ARG A 99 -12.13 7.28 -22.47
CA ARG A 99 -13.01 6.84 -23.55
C ARG A 99 -13.15 5.31 -23.59
N ILE A 100 -12.06 4.57 -23.43
CA ILE A 100 -12.07 3.10 -23.41
C ILE A 100 -12.81 2.59 -22.17
N GLN A 101 -12.62 3.24 -21.01
CA GLN A 101 -13.31 2.87 -19.78
C GLN A 101 -14.83 3.06 -19.87
N GLU A 102 -15.29 4.15 -20.51
CA GLU A 102 -16.72 4.40 -20.80
C GLU A 102 -17.34 3.34 -21.72
N LEU A 103 -16.55 2.78 -22.65
CA LEU A 103 -17.00 1.68 -23.51
C LEU A 103 -17.03 0.33 -22.77
N THR A 104 -16.31 0.23 -21.65
CA THR A 104 -16.20 -1.00 -20.84
C THR A 104 -17.13 -0.98 -19.63
N SER A 105 -17.77 0.16 -19.30
CA SER A 105 -18.68 0.32 -18.17
C SER A 105 -20.08 -0.26 -18.41
N GLU A 106 -20.16 -1.58 -18.58
CA GLU A 106 -21.13 -2.40 -17.84
C GLU A 106 -20.30 -3.25 -16.86
N LYS A 107 -20.35 -2.89 -15.57
CA LYS A 107 -19.60 -3.46 -14.41
C LYS A 107 -18.16 -2.96 -14.18
N LEU A 108 -18.05 -1.92 -13.35
CA LEU A 108 -17.27 -2.03 -12.10
C LEU A 108 -17.79 -1.00 -11.07
N PRO A 109 -18.12 -1.39 -9.83
CA PRO A 109 -18.50 -0.44 -8.79
C PRO A 109 -17.31 0.46 -8.46
N SER A 110 -17.60 1.76 -8.37
CA SER A 110 -16.64 2.79 -7.99
C SER A 110 -15.97 2.46 -6.65
N PRO A 111 -14.65 2.69 -6.50
CA PRO A 111 -13.99 2.57 -5.20
C PRO A 111 -14.66 3.55 -4.23
N PRO A 112 -14.89 3.15 -2.97
CA PRO A 112 -15.53 4.02 -1.99
C PRO A 112 -14.68 5.28 -1.82
N SER A 113 -15.22 6.40 -2.30
CA SER A 113 -14.71 7.74 -2.05
C SER A 113 -14.65 7.93 -0.54
N VAL A 114 -13.43 8.05 0.01
CA VAL A 114 -13.22 8.33 1.43
C VAL A 114 -13.87 9.68 1.73
N PRO A 115 -14.88 9.75 2.60
CA PRO A 115 -15.45 11.03 3.00
C PRO A 115 -14.40 11.76 3.84
N ALA A 116 -14.08 12.99 3.44
CA ALA A 116 -13.39 13.94 4.28
C ALA A 116 -14.33 14.30 5.45
N SER A 117 -14.19 13.61 6.59
CA SER A 117 -15.02 13.84 7.77
C SER A 117 -14.16 14.23 8.97
N ASN A 118 -14.25 15.52 9.27
CA ASN A 118 -13.98 16.22 10.54
C ASN A 118 -13.47 15.35 11.69
N CYS A 119 -12.21 15.57 12.07
CA CYS A 119 -11.67 15.15 13.36
C CYS A 119 -12.37 15.91 14.50
N PRO A 120 -13.02 15.23 15.46
CA PRO A 120 -13.36 15.85 16.74
C PRO A 120 -12.09 15.95 17.58
N ILE A 121 -11.83 17.14 18.10
CA ILE A 121 -10.83 17.39 19.15
C ILE A 121 -11.28 16.60 20.39
N ILE A 122 -10.44 15.69 20.90
CA ILE A 122 -10.65 15.05 22.21
C ILE A 122 -9.67 15.68 23.21
N PRO A 123 -10.14 16.16 24.37
CA PRO A 123 -9.30 16.79 25.37
C PRO A 123 -8.45 15.75 26.11
N GLN A 124 -7.19 16.12 26.35
CA GLN A 124 -6.23 15.37 27.15
C GLN A 124 -6.68 15.33 28.61
N LYS A 125 -6.71 14.14 29.22
CA LYS A 125 -6.65 13.96 30.67
C LYS A 125 -5.59 12.93 31.00
#